data_AF-A0A1Q7Y4H7-F1
#
_entry.id   AF-A0A1Q7Y4H7-F1
#
_cell.length_a   1.000
_cell.length_b   1.000
_cell.length_c   1.000
_cell.angle_alpha   90.00
_cell.angle_beta   90.00
_cell.angle_gamma   90.00
#
_symmetry.space_group_name_H-M   'P 1'
#
loop_
_entity.id
_entity.type
_entity.pdbx_description
1 polymer ?
#
loop_
_entity_poly.entity_id
_entity_poly.type
_entity_poly.pdbx_seq_one_letter_code
_entity_poly.pdbx_strand_id
1 'polypeptide(L)'
;MFAIAHNVPVCIAVAGADVRFEGGRAGTCSGVGLPGAAAVRLASGLVVRTVGPPVVFTGLGAATPAGRYVVVNPADGGTRSVVVAASGRVRIQ
;
A
#
# COMPACT_ATOMS: atom_id res chain seq x y z
N MET A 1 -5.29 5.19 -9.41
CA MET A 1 -6.01 6.42 -9.00
C MET A 1 -7.40 6.07 -8.42
N PHE A 2 -7.49 5.11 -7.51
CA PHE A 2 -8.80 4.60 -7.06
C PHE A 2 -9.45 5.51 -6.00
N ALA A 3 -8.69 5.93 -4.99
CA ALA A 3 -9.19 6.78 -3.90
C ALA A 3 -9.77 8.10 -4.41
N ILE A 4 -9.07 8.77 -5.34
CA ILE A 4 -9.51 10.04 -5.94
C ILE A 4 -10.70 9.83 -6.87
N ALA A 5 -10.66 8.83 -7.75
CA ALA A 5 -11.74 8.59 -8.72
C ALA A 5 -13.08 8.30 -8.06
N HIS A 6 -13.06 7.65 -6.89
CA HIS A 6 -14.27 7.31 -6.14
C HIS A 6 -14.50 8.21 -4.92
N ASN A 7 -13.61 9.17 -4.64
CA ASN A 7 -13.59 9.99 -3.43
C ASN A 7 -13.80 9.17 -2.14
N VAL A 8 -13.15 8.01 -2.06
CA VAL A 8 -13.22 7.11 -0.90
C VAL A 8 -11.83 6.82 -0.35
N PRO A 9 -11.67 6.65 0.97
CA PRO A 9 -10.42 6.22 1.55
C PRO A 9 -10.04 4.78 1.12
N VAL A 10 -8.78 4.58 0.76
CA VAL A 10 -8.22 3.30 0.31
C VAL A 10 -7.02 2.92 1.17
N CYS A 11 -7.04 1.71 1.68
CA CYS A 11 -5.96 1.10 2.41
C CYS A 11 -5.08 0.23 1.52
N ILE A 12 -3.80 0.16 1.86
CA ILE A 12 -2.87 -0.81 1.26
C ILE A 12 -2.64 -1.94 2.26
N ALA A 13 -3.11 -3.13 1.91
CA ALA A 13 -2.84 -4.36 2.64
C ALA A 13 -1.75 -5.16 1.95
N VAL A 14 -0.79 -5.65 2.73
CA VAL A 14 0.36 -6.40 2.25
C VAL A 14 0.30 -7.80 2.83
N ALA A 15 0.35 -8.81 1.96
CA ALA A 15 0.35 -10.22 2.31
C ALA A 15 1.50 -10.94 1.57
N GLY A 16 2.73 -10.73 2.03
CA GLY A 16 3.91 -11.34 1.41
C GLY A 16 4.17 -10.77 0.01
N ALA A 17 3.95 -11.58 -1.03
CA ALA A 17 4.17 -11.19 -2.43
C ALA A 17 2.97 -10.47 -3.05
N ASP A 18 1.84 -10.39 -2.34
CA ASP A 18 0.61 -9.78 -2.82
C ASP A 18 0.33 -8.46 -2.10
N VAL A 19 -0.01 -7.43 -2.88
CA VAL A 19 -0.47 -6.13 -2.39
C VAL A 19 -1.92 -5.96 -2.81
N ARG A 20 -2.82 -5.77 -1.85
CA ARG A 20 -4.25 -5.60 -2.07
C ARG A 20 -4.70 -4.20 -1.69
N PHE A 21 -5.65 -3.68 -2.44
CA PHE A 21 -6.36 -2.45 -2.10
C PHE A 21 -7.62 -2.79 -1.30
N GLU A 22 -7.79 -2.15 -0.15
CA GLU A 22 -8.93 -2.35 0.74
C GLU A 22 -9.69 -1.05 0.94
N GLY A 23 -10.99 -1.16 1.24
CA GLY A 23 -11.73 0.00 1.71
C GLY A 23 -11.18 0.45 3.06
N GLY A 24 -11.08 1.76 3.28
CA GLY A 24 -10.78 2.34 4.57
C GLY A 24 -12.02 2.98 5.21
N ARG A 25 -12.04 3.12 6.53
CA ARG A 25 -12.94 4.07 7.21
C ARG A 25 -12.27 4.59 8.47
N ALA A 26 -12.31 5.91 8.68
CA ALA A 26 -11.76 6.57 9.87
C ALA A 26 -10.30 6.16 10.21
N GLY A 27 -9.45 5.97 9.20
CA GLY A 27 -8.04 5.59 9.40
C GLY A 27 -7.79 4.08 9.56
N THR A 28 -8.83 3.25 9.51
CA THR A 28 -8.72 1.80 9.67
C THR A 28 -9.03 1.08 8.36
N CYS A 29 -8.28 0.02 8.08
CA CYS A 29 -8.49 -0.84 6.92
C CYS A 29 -9.60 -1.86 7.20
N SER A 30 -10.49 -2.04 6.24
CA SER A 30 -11.65 -2.92 6.39
C SER A 30 -11.32 -4.41 6.38
N GLY A 31 -10.13 -4.82 5.91
CA GLY A 31 -9.80 -6.22 5.66
C GLY A 31 -10.54 -6.81 4.45
N VAL A 32 -11.38 -6.03 3.77
CA VAL A 32 -12.14 -6.42 2.59
C VAL A 32 -11.52 -5.76 1.36
N GLY A 33 -11.17 -6.59 0.37
CA GLY A 33 -10.64 -6.11 -0.90
C GLY A 33 -11.65 -5.25 -1.64
N LEU A 34 -11.18 -4.20 -2.30
CA LEU A 34 -12.04 -3.33 -3.09
C LEU A 34 -12.58 -4.06 -4.33
N PRO A 35 -13.89 -4.01 -4.58
CA PRO A 35 -14.48 -4.62 -5.77
C PRO A 35 -13.90 -3.97 -7.03
N GLY A 36 -13.47 -4.79 -7.99
CA GLY A 36 -12.83 -4.34 -9.22
C GLY A 36 -11.34 -3.98 -9.10
N ALA A 37 -10.77 -3.97 -7.89
CA ALA A 37 -9.33 -3.81 -7.69
C ALA A 37 -8.63 -5.18 -7.61
N ALA A 38 -7.85 -5.51 -8.64
CA ALA A 38 -7.02 -6.70 -8.61
C ALA A 38 -5.87 -6.53 -7.59
N ALA A 39 -5.54 -7.61 -6.88
CA ALA A 39 -4.30 -7.65 -6.11
C ALA A 39 -3.11 -7.52 -7.06
N VAL A 40 -2.13 -6.73 -6.66
CA VAL A 40 -0.86 -6.59 -7.36
C VAL A 40 0.09 -7.65 -6.82
N ARG A 41 0.39 -8.64 -7.64
CA ARG A 41 1.40 -9.65 -7.33
C ARG A 41 2.76 -9.15 -7.79
N LEU A 42 3.72 -9.14 -6.88
CA LEU A 42 5.08 -8.76 -7.24
C LEU A 42 5.74 -9.86 -8.08
N ALA A 43 6.52 -9.43 -9.07
CA ALA A 43 7.28 -10.33 -9.92
C ALA A 43 8.41 -11.03 -9.14
N SER A 44 8.88 -12.15 -9.70
CA SER A 44 10.08 -12.85 -9.24
C SER A 44 10.07 -13.25 -7.75
N GLY A 45 8.88 -13.43 -7.15
CA GLY A 45 8.74 -13.83 -5.76
C GLY A 45 9.16 -12.76 -4.74
N LEU A 46 9.31 -11.50 -5.16
CA LEU A 46 9.57 -10.39 -4.25
C LEU A 46 8.47 -10.31 -3.19
N VAL A 47 8.85 -9.99 -1.95
CA VAL A 47 7.93 -9.83 -0.83
C VAL A 47 7.96 -8.42 -0.30
N VAL A 48 6.79 -7.89 0.05
CA VAL A 48 6.65 -6.58 0.67
C VAL A 48 6.44 -6.75 2.16
N ARG A 49 7.07 -5.88 2.94
CA ARG A 49 6.89 -5.76 4.39
C ARG A 49 6.48 -4.34 4.73
N THR A 50 5.39 -4.21 5.47
CA THR A 50 4.96 -2.92 6.02
C THR A 50 5.84 -2.56 7.21
N VAL A 51 6.30 -1.30 7.27
CA VAL A 51 7.01 -0.76 8.43
C VAL A 51 6.10 0.25 9.12
N GLY A 52 5.62 -0.11 10.31
CA GLY A 52 4.70 0.71 11.09
C GLY A 52 3.23 0.48 10.72
N PRO A 53 2.34 1.41 11.09
CA PRO A 53 0.90 1.28 10.87
C PRO A 53 0.53 1.28 9.37
N PRO A 54 -0.62 0.70 8.99
CA PRO A 54 -1.12 0.73 7.62
C PRO A 54 -1.34 2.16 7.12
N VAL A 55 -0.97 2.41 5.86
CA VAL A 55 -1.20 3.70 5.20
C VAL A 55 -2.60 3.75 4.59
N VAL A 56 -3.34 4.82 4.88
CA VAL A 56 -4.65 5.10 4.29
C VAL A 56 -4.54 6.30 3.35
N PHE A 57 -4.82 6.09 2.07
CA PHE A 57 -4.97 7.18 1.10
C PHE A 57 -6.38 7.75 1.17
N THR A 58 -6.51 9.08 1.18
CA THR A 58 -7.81 9.78 1.19
C THR A 58 -8.30 10.05 -0.22
N GLY A 59 -9.58 10.42 -0.36
CA GLY A 59 -10.17 10.84 -1.64
C GLY A 59 -9.52 12.09 -2.26
N LEU A 60 -8.72 12.83 -1.49
CA LEU A 60 -7.95 13.99 -1.96
C LEU A 60 -6.51 13.62 -2.35
N GLY A 61 -6.13 12.34 -2.23
CA GLY A 61 -4.80 11.86 -2.55
C GLY A 61 -3.77 12.02 -1.44
N ALA A 62 -4.12 12.55 -0.26
CA ALA A 62 -3.25 12.55 0.91
C ALA A 62 -3.12 11.13 1.50
N ALA A 63 -2.08 10.88 2.27
CA ALA A 63 -1.86 9.62 2.97
C ALA A 63 -1.75 9.85 4.48
N THR A 64 -2.41 9.01 5.28
CA THR A 64 -2.37 9.12 6.75
C THR A 64 -2.38 7.74 7.39
N PRO A 65 -1.38 7.42 8.24
CA PRO A 65 -0.13 8.15 8.42
C PRO A 65 0.76 8.08 7.17
N ALA A 66 1.81 8.91 7.10
CA ALA A 66 2.92 8.65 6.19
C ALA A 66 3.53 7.28 6.53
N GLY A 67 4.05 6.57 5.54
CA GLY A 67 4.48 5.18 5.76
C GLY A 67 5.67 4.77 4.92
N ARG A 68 6.21 3.60 5.26
CA ARG A 68 7.30 2.96 4.54
C ARG A 68 7.01 1.48 4.35
N TYR A 69 7.30 0.99 3.17
CA TYR A 69 7.31 -0.42 2.83
C TYR A 69 8.72 -0.82 2.45
N VAL A 70 9.09 -2.05 2.76
CA VAL A 70 10.35 -2.66 2.31
C VAL A 70 10.03 -3.78 1.37
N VAL A 71 10.51 -3.69 0.14
CA VAL A 71 10.48 -4.78 -0.83
C VAL A 71 11.76 -5.58 -0.64
N VAL A 72 11.62 -6.88 -0.43
CA VAL A 72 12.73 -7.80 -0.22
C VAL A 72 12.76 -8.80 -1.36
N ASN A 73 13.94 -9.00 -1.92
CA ASN A 73 14.24 -10.11 -2.80
C ASN A 73 14.68 -11.31 -1.96
N PRO A 74 13.88 -12.38 -1.86
CA PRO A 74 14.25 -13.54 -1.06
C PRO A 74 15.41 -14.34 -1.69
N ALA A 75 15.71 -14.17 -2.98
CA ALA A 75 16.76 -14.93 -3.65
C ALA A 75 18.18 -14.47 -3.26
N ASP A 76 18.37 -13.17 -3.02
CA ASP A 76 19.68 -12.55 -2.72
C ASP A 76 19.68 -11.68 -1.45
N GLY A 77 18.54 -11.53 -0.78
CA GLY A 77 18.37 -10.67 0.39
C GLY A 77 18.36 -9.18 0.09
N GLY A 78 18.40 -8.77 -1.17
CA GLY A 78 18.37 -7.37 -1.59
C GLY A 78 17.10 -6.67 -1.13
N THR A 79 17.22 -5.42 -0.68
CA THR A 79 16.06 -4.65 -0.21
C THR A 79 15.94 -3.31 -0.93
N ARG A 80 14.70 -2.86 -1.12
CA ARG A 80 14.36 -1.51 -1.58
C ARG A 80 13.28 -0.91 -0.71
N SER A 81 13.36 0.39 -0.48
CA SER A 81 12.36 1.09 0.34
C SER A 81 11.38 1.84 -0.53
N VAL A 82 10.09 1.69 -0.23
CA VAL A 82 9.01 2.50 -0.82
C VAL A 82 8.50 3.42 0.27
N VAL A 83 8.66 4.72 0.08
CA VAL A 83 8.23 5.74 1.04
C VAL A 83 6.98 6.44 0.52
N VAL A 84 5.97 6.54 1.39
CA VAL A 84 4.74 7.28 1.15
C VAL A 84 4.74 8.51 2.05
N ALA A 85 4.86 9.69 1.44
CA ALA A 85 4.75 10.95 2.17
C ALA A 85 3.30 11.24 2.56
N ALA A 86 3.07 12.10 3.55
CA ALA A 86 1.72 12.52 3.97
C ALA A 86 0.92 13.19 2.83
N SER A 87 1.60 13.78 1.85
CA SER A 87 0.99 14.30 0.62
C SER A 87 0.51 13.21 -0.36
N GLY A 88 0.71 11.94 -0.01
CA GLY A 88 0.42 10.77 -0.86
C GLY A 88 1.44 10.53 -1.97
N ARG A 89 2.51 11.32 -2.06
CA ARG A 89 3.61 11.06 -3.00
C ARG A 89 4.33 9.77 -2.60
N VAL A 90 4.53 8.89 -3.59
CA VAL A 90 5.22 7.62 -3.43
C VAL A 90 6.58 7.68 -4.13
N ARG A 91 7.64 7.27 -3.43
CA ARG A 91 9.02 7.21 -3.94
C ARG A 91 9.64 5.85 -3.65
N ILE A 92 10.43 5.35 -4.59
CA ILE A 92 11.32 4.19 -4.40
C ILE A 92 12.73 4.72 -4.08
N GLN A 93 13.38 4.10 -3.10
CA GLN A 93 14.75 4.37 -2.65
C GLN A 93 15.58 3.10 -2.69
#